data_AF-A0A6N2B7I3-F1
#
_entry.id   AF-A0A6N2B7I3-F1
#
_cell.length_a   1.000
_cell.length_b   1.000
_cell.length_c   1.000
_cell.angle_alpha   90.00
_cell.angle_beta   90.00
_cell.angle_gamma   90.00
#
_symmetry.space_group_name_H-M   'P 1'
#
loop_
_entity.id
_entity.type
_entity.pdbx_description
1 polymer ?
#
loop_
_entity_poly.entity_id
_entity_poly.type
_entity_poly.pdbx_seq_one_letter_code
_entity_poly.pdbx_strand_id
1 'polypeptide(L)'
;MVQENNTNCESIDGIIRDDKCESWSKKNMNDSSCLEYIKRNEERKKANSIRKMKEKRKNEMINPEPIEKFQDFEVPVIPKIDSLSVITEPIEKIQDFEVPLIPLIEKPKKKRRKSRVSKAVMPEELKKKIEELGVSISKVSLVIEKQLYKTDLSETHMRLSIPVNQVVNYDEFLNAQEKGILDSRDSCNRISTIKFNLIEPSLEICNINLTKWPMKSSYIYVLLNDWMSVHQRNGLKVNMMVQLWFFRKDEDPWLALVVVPRDQCCTSCCG
;
A
#
# COMPACT_ATOMS: atom_id res chain seq x y z
N MET A 1 -25.20 -33.06 -41.79
CA MET A 1 -24.91 -31.61 -41.82
C MET A 1 -24.36 -31.23 -40.46
N VAL A 2 -23.04 -31.12 -40.37
CA VAL A 2 -22.33 -30.61 -39.20
C VAL A 2 -22.20 -29.11 -39.43
N GLN A 3 -22.68 -28.28 -38.51
CA GLN A 3 -22.40 -26.85 -38.51
C GLN A 3 -21.41 -26.55 -37.40
N GLU A 4 -20.18 -26.25 -37.82
CA GLU A 4 -19.14 -25.64 -37.01
C GLU A 4 -19.52 -24.18 -36.73
N ASN A 5 -19.73 -23.83 -35.47
CA ASN A 5 -19.84 -22.44 -35.05
C ASN A 5 -18.48 -21.98 -34.53
N ASN A 6 -17.70 -21.43 -35.45
CA ASN A 6 -16.53 -20.61 -35.18
C ASN A 6 -16.96 -19.33 -34.46
N THR A 7 -16.57 -19.16 -33.20
CA THR A 7 -16.53 -17.85 -32.55
C THR A 7 -15.08 -17.47 -32.33
N ASN A 8 -14.55 -16.70 -33.28
CA ASN A 8 -13.29 -16.00 -33.16
C ASN A 8 -13.51 -14.80 -32.22
N CYS A 9 -12.82 -14.78 -31.08
CA CYS A 9 -12.74 -13.63 -30.19
C CYS A 9 -11.26 -13.34 -29.94
N GLU A 10 -10.68 -12.49 -30.78
CA GLU A 10 -9.41 -11.85 -30.48
C GLU A 10 -9.61 -10.91 -29.29
N SER A 11 -9.03 -11.27 -28.15
CA SER A 11 -8.97 -10.42 -26.96
C SER A 11 -7.50 -10.15 -26.64
N ILE A 12 -7.03 -9.00 -27.10
CA ILE A 12 -5.75 -8.42 -26.72
C ILE A 12 -6.05 -7.57 -25.49
N ASP A 13 -5.92 -8.16 -24.31
CA ASP A 13 -5.39 -7.55 -23.08
C ASP A 13 -5.56 -8.55 -21.93
N GLY A 14 -4.43 -9.08 -21.48
CA GLY A 14 -4.34 -10.24 -20.59
C GLY A 14 -4.80 -10.00 -19.16
N ILE A 15 -6.11 -10.04 -18.93
CA ILE A 15 -6.70 -10.37 -17.63
C ILE A 15 -7.78 -11.42 -17.86
N ILE A 16 -7.40 -12.70 -17.81
CA ILE A 16 -8.37 -13.79 -17.72
C ILE A 16 -9.05 -13.66 -16.35
N ARG A 17 -10.26 -13.10 -16.33
CA ARG A 17 -11.20 -13.31 -15.23
C ARG A 17 -11.73 -14.73 -15.42
N ASP A 18 -11.32 -15.65 -14.55
CA ASP A 18 -11.84 -17.01 -14.54
C ASP A 18 -13.31 -16.97 -14.05
N ASP A 19 -14.26 -16.84 -14.98
CA ASP A 19 -15.72 -16.90 -14.75
C ASP A 19 -16.17 -18.19 -14.05
N LYS A 20 -15.30 -19.21 -13.97
CA LYS A 20 -15.54 -20.44 -13.22
C LYS A 20 -15.62 -20.23 -11.70
N CYS A 21 -15.03 -19.17 -11.14
CA CYS A 21 -15.01 -18.96 -9.70
C CYS A 21 -16.38 -18.54 -9.14
N GLU A 22 -17.16 -17.75 -9.90
CA GLU A 22 -18.50 -17.31 -9.48
C GLU A 22 -19.55 -18.43 -9.57
N SER A 23 -19.38 -19.37 -10.51
CA SER A 23 -20.25 -20.53 -10.65
C SER A 23 -20.12 -21.53 -9.49
N TRP A 24 -18.96 -21.61 -8.83
CA TRP A 24 -18.67 -22.62 -7.80
C TRP A 24 -19.05 -22.20 -6.37
N SER A 25 -19.40 -20.93 -6.16
CA SER A 25 -19.79 -20.42 -4.83
C SER A 25 -21.13 -20.97 -4.31
N LYS A 26 -21.84 -21.81 -5.09
CA LYS A 26 -23.13 -22.43 -4.71
C LYS A 26 -23.04 -23.92 -4.33
N LYS A 27 -21.85 -24.54 -4.30
CA LYS A 27 -21.71 -25.95 -3.89
C LYS A 27 -20.80 -26.11 -2.66
N ASN A 28 -21.22 -27.00 -1.77
CA ASN A 28 -20.75 -27.21 -0.40
C ASN A 28 -19.22 -27.16 -0.18
N MET A 29 -18.83 -26.51 0.92
CA MET A 29 -17.47 -26.11 1.30
C MET A 29 -16.57 -27.24 1.84
N ASN A 30 -16.94 -28.50 1.64
CA ASN A 30 -16.17 -29.70 2.09
C ASN A 30 -15.79 -30.63 0.93
N ASP A 31 -15.89 -30.17 -0.31
CA ASP A 31 -15.53 -30.98 -1.48
C ASP A 31 -14.01 -31.03 -1.67
N SER A 32 -13.43 -32.23 -1.64
CA SER A 32 -11.99 -32.50 -1.86
C SER A 32 -11.47 -31.84 -3.15
N SER A 33 -12.36 -31.68 -4.14
CA SER A 33 -12.08 -31.01 -5.41
C SER A 33 -11.70 -29.52 -5.25
N CYS A 34 -12.34 -28.80 -4.33
CA CYS A 34 -12.06 -27.38 -4.09
C CYS A 34 -10.68 -27.17 -3.43
N LEU A 35 -10.31 -28.02 -2.47
CA LEU A 35 -9.01 -27.94 -1.81
C LEU A 35 -7.87 -28.28 -2.78
N GLU A 36 -8.05 -29.28 -3.65
CA GLU A 36 -7.09 -29.59 -4.70
C GLU A 36 -6.95 -28.45 -5.71
N TYR A 37 -8.05 -27.78 -6.08
CA TYR A 37 -8.02 -26.63 -6.97
C TYR A 37 -7.22 -25.45 -6.36
N ILE A 38 -7.44 -25.15 -5.07
CA ILE A 38 -6.68 -24.12 -4.35
C ILE A 38 -5.20 -24.47 -4.33
N LYS A 39 -4.86 -25.71 -3.95
CA LYS A 39 -3.47 -26.18 -3.89
C LYS A 39 -2.78 -26.08 -5.26
N ARG A 40 -3.44 -26.53 -6.33
CA ARG A 40 -2.94 -26.46 -7.71
C ARG A 40 -2.70 -25.01 -8.16
N ASN A 41 -3.56 -24.08 -7.76
CA ASN A 41 -3.38 -22.67 -8.07
C ASN A 41 -2.24 -22.01 -7.29
N GLU A 42 -2.01 -22.40 -6.03
CA GLU A 42 -0.84 -21.97 -5.28
C GLU A 42 0.46 -22.50 -5.90
N GLU A 43 0.47 -23.76 -6.33
CA GLU A 43 1.60 -24.38 -7.04
C GLU A 43 1.89 -23.65 -8.37
N ARG A 44 0.85 -23.30 -9.15
CA ARG A 44 0.99 -22.51 -10.38
C ARG A 44 1.56 -21.11 -10.10
N LYS A 45 1.10 -20.44 -9.04
CA LYS A 45 1.65 -19.13 -8.63
C LYS A 45 3.13 -19.23 -8.25
N LYS A 46 3.52 -20.26 -7.50
CA LYS A 46 4.92 -20.54 -7.14
C LYS A 46 5.76 -20.81 -8.40
N ALA A 47 5.27 -21.66 -9.31
CA ALA A 47 5.96 -21.99 -10.56
C ALA A 47 6.18 -20.75 -11.45
N ASN A 48 5.17 -19.88 -11.58
CA ASN A 48 5.28 -18.63 -12.35
C ASN A 48 6.27 -17.65 -11.71
N SER A 49 6.30 -17.55 -10.38
CA SER A 49 7.29 -16.73 -9.67
C SER A 49 8.72 -17.24 -9.92
N ILE A 50 8.94 -18.56 -9.82
CA ILE A 50 10.23 -19.20 -10.10
C ILE A 50 10.65 -18.96 -11.55
N ARG A 51 9.73 -19.13 -12.51
CA ARG A 51 10.00 -18.87 -13.93
C ARG A 51 10.42 -17.42 -14.17
N LYS A 52 9.71 -16.45 -13.57
CA LYS A 52 10.03 -15.03 -13.66
C LYS A 52 11.41 -14.69 -13.06
N MET A 53 11.77 -15.32 -11.94
CA MET A 53 13.11 -15.17 -11.36
C MET A 53 14.21 -15.77 -12.27
N LYS A 54 13.94 -16.93 -12.90
CA LYS A 54 14.88 -17.55 -13.85
C LYS A 54 15.06 -16.72 -15.12
N GLU A 55 13.99 -16.16 -15.66
CA GLU A 55 14.03 -15.26 -16.83
C GLU A 55 14.83 -13.99 -16.50
N LYS A 56 14.61 -13.41 -15.31
CA LYS A 56 15.36 -12.23 -14.85
C LYS A 56 16.86 -12.51 -14.76
N ARG A 57 17.27 -13.61 -14.11
CA ARG A 57 18.69 -14.02 -14.05
C ARG A 57 19.29 -14.29 -15.43
N LYS A 58 18.52 -14.90 -16.33
CA LYS A 58 18.96 -15.15 -17.71
C LYS A 58 19.20 -13.85 -18.47
N ASN A 59 18.32 -12.86 -18.31
CA ASN A 59 18.49 -11.54 -18.92
C ASN A 59 19.66 -10.75 -18.32
N GLU A 60 19.90 -10.87 -17.00
CA GLU A 60 21.07 -10.29 -16.31
C GLU A 60 22.40 -10.91 -16.80
N MET A 61 22.41 -12.20 -17.16
CA MET A 61 23.60 -12.87 -17.74
C MET A 61 23.85 -12.51 -19.21
N ILE A 62 22.78 -12.21 -19.98
CA ILE A 62 22.88 -11.91 -21.42
C ILE A 62 23.30 -10.47 -21.67
N ASN A 63 23.03 -9.55 -20.73
CA ASN A 63 23.41 -8.14 -20.85
C ASN A 63 23.99 -7.61 -19.53
N PRO A 64 25.25 -7.95 -19.19
CA PRO A 64 25.90 -7.37 -18.03
C PRO A 64 26.07 -5.86 -18.27
N GLU A 65 25.60 -5.03 -17.32
CA GLU A 65 25.86 -3.60 -17.35
C GLU A 65 27.39 -3.34 -17.41
N PRO A 66 27.85 -2.29 -18.11
CA PRO A 66 29.27 -1.97 -18.15
C PRO A 66 29.79 -1.71 -16.74
N ILE A 67 30.69 -2.57 -16.26
CA ILE A 67 31.43 -2.33 -15.02
C ILE A 67 32.25 -1.06 -15.23
N GLU A 68 31.87 0.03 -14.56
CA GLU A 68 32.74 1.20 -14.40
C GLU A 68 34.07 0.72 -13.84
N LYS A 69 35.15 0.97 -14.58
CA LYS A 69 36.51 0.62 -14.21
C LYS A 69 36.83 1.27 -12.86
N PHE A 70 36.89 0.46 -11.81
CA PHE A 70 37.50 0.86 -10.55
C PHE A 70 38.96 1.21 -10.81
N GLN A 71 39.32 2.46 -10.50
CA GLN A 71 40.71 2.90 -10.46
C GLN A 71 41.45 2.09 -9.39
N ASP A 72 42.63 1.61 -9.77
CA ASP A 72 43.53 0.85 -8.93
C ASP A 72 43.86 1.61 -7.64
N PHE A 73 43.18 1.28 -6.54
CA PHE A 73 43.63 1.65 -5.21
C PHE A 73 44.65 0.60 -4.79
N GLU A 74 45.91 1.02 -4.77
CA GLU A 74 47.03 0.22 -4.27
C GLU A 74 46.68 -0.37 -2.90
N VAL A 75 46.70 -1.69 -2.84
CA VAL A 75 46.47 -2.46 -1.61
C VAL A 75 47.62 -2.16 -0.65
N PRO A 76 47.36 -1.68 0.58
CA PRO A 76 48.41 -1.51 1.57
C PRO A 76 49.03 -2.87 1.89
N VAL A 77 50.33 -2.98 1.63
CA VAL A 77 51.14 -4.15 1.97
C VAL A 77 51.10 -4.34 3.49
N ILE A 78 50.41 -5.39 3.95
CA ILE A 78 50.44 -5.82 5.35
C ILE A 78 51.82 -6.44 5.61
N PRO A 79 52.64 -5.91 6.53
CA PRO A 79 53.90 -6.54 6.88
C PRO A 79 53.64 -7.90 7.54
N LYS A 80 54.31 -8.93 7.01
CA LYS A 80 54.32 -10.28 7.57
C LYS A 80 54.93 -10.22 8.97
N ILE A 81 54.15 -10.64 9.97
CA ILE A 81 54.66 -10.86 11.32
C ILE A 81 55.09 -12.33 11.37
N ASP A 82 56.40 -12.54 11.32
CA ASP A 82 57.01 -13.81 11.70
C ASP A 82 57.02 -13.93 13.22
N SER A 83 56.85 -15.17 13.71
CA SER A 83 57.04 -15.63 15.09
C SER A 83 55.76 -15.74 15.95
N LEU A 84 55.05 -16.86 15.76
CA LEU A 84 54.18 -17.46 16.78
C LEU A 84 55.06 -18.09 17.88
N SER A 85 55.23 -17.42 19.01
CA SER A 85 55.66 -18.07 20.24
C SER A 85 54.43 -18.42 21.08
N VAL A 86 54.13 -19.71 21.09
CA VAL A 86 53.17 -20.38 21.95
C VAL A 86 53.48 -20.04 23.41
N ILE A 87 52.56 -19.34 24.06
CA ILE A 87 52.48 -19.33 25.53
C ILE A 87 51.19 -20.05 25.88
N THR A 88 51.35 -21.29 26.32
CA THR A 88 50.31 -22.08 26.98
C THR A 88 50.47 -21.85 28.47
N GLU A 89 49.55 -21.11 29.07
CA GLU A 89 49.36 -21.15 30.52
C GLU A 89 47.88 -21.46 30.85
N PRO A 90 47.62 -22.15 31.98
CA PRO A 90 46.32 -22.73 32.27
C PRO A 90 45.33 -21.65 32.69
N ILE A 91 44.12 -21.70 32.13
CA ILE A 91 42.99 -20.85 32.54
C ILE A 91 42.51 -21.32 33.92
N GLU A 92 43.04 -20.72 34.97
CA GLU A 92 42.41 -20.76 36.29
C GLU A 92 41.39 -19.62 36.42
N LYS A 93 40.12 -20.03 36.51
CA LYS A 93 39.03 -19.40 37.28
C LYS A 93 38.84 -17.89 37.07
N ILE A 94 38.04 -17.55 36.05
CA ILE A 94 37.36 -16.27 36.01
C ILE A 94 36.24 -16.32 37.07
N GLN A 95 36.47 -15.58 38.15
CA GLN A 95 35.51 -15.26 39.20
C GLN A 95 34.41 -14.36 38.62
N ASP A 96 33.17 -14.59 39.02
CA ASP A 96 31.96 -13.93 38.53
C ASP A 96 32.10 -12.39 38.56
N PHE A 97 32.30 -11.78 37.39
CA PHE A 97 32.29 -10.33 37.24
C PHE A 97 30.82 -9.91 37.06
N GLU A 98 30.20 -9.44 38.14
CA GLU A 98 28.87 -8.86 38.09
C GLU A 98 28.83 -7.74 37.05
N VAL A 99 28.10 -7.97 35.97
CA VAL A 99 27.89 -6.99 34.91
C VAL A 99 27.11 -5.81 35.50
N PRO A 100 27.65 -4.59 35.48
CA PRO A 100 26.91 -3.43 35.95
C PRO A 100 25.62 -3.30 35.16
N LEU A 101 24.48 -3.25 35.86
CA LEU A 101 23.20 -2.91 35.26
C LEU A 101 23.32 -1.51 34.64
N ILE A 102 23.57 -1.43 33.34
CA ILE A 102 23.54 -0.17 32.59
C ILE A 102 22.10 0.34 32.68
N PRO A 103 21.84 1.55 33.21
CA PRO A 103 20.50 2.11 33.27
C PRO A 103 19.89 2.12 31.87
N LEU A 104 18.68 1.58 31.75
CA LEU A 104 17.86 1.71 30.54
C LEU A 104 17.67 3.20 30.26
N ILE A 105 18.47 3.73 29.33
CA ILE A 105 18.28 5.08 28.80
C ILE A 105 16.95 5.03 28.05
N GLU A 106 15.88 5.49 28.71
CA GLU A 106 14.59 5.69 28.07
C GLU A 106 14.79 6.64 26.89
N LYS A 107 14.67 6.09 25.67
CA LYS A 107 14.71 6.88 24.45
C LYS A 107 13.67 7.99 24.59
N PRO A 108 14.02 9.27 24.36
CA PRO A 108 13.09 10.37 24.53
C PRO A 108 11.87 10.10 23.65
N LYS A 109 10.70 10.00 24.31
CA LYS A 109 9.41 9.84 23.64
C LYS A 109 9.28 10.97 22.63
N LYS A 110 9.44 10.66 21.33
CA LYS A 110 9.21 11.63 20.25
C LYS A 110 7.81 12.18 20.43
N LYS A 111 7.72 13.42 20.90
CA LYS A 111 6.46 14.16 21.06
C LYS A 111 5.75 14.09 19.70
N ARG A 112 4.62 13.38 19.64
CA ARG A 112 3.78 13.30 18.43
C ARG A 112 3.44 14.73 18.05
N ARG A 113 3.92 15.18 16.88
CA ARG A 113 3.39 16.40 16.27
C ARG A 113 1.91 16.10 16.05
N LYS A 114 1.02 16.74 16.81
CA LYS A 114 -0.39 16.85 16.41
C LYS A 114 -0.35 17.34 14.97
N SER A 115 -0.94 16.59 14.05
CA SER A 115 -1.14 17.09 12.69
C SER A 115 -1.85 18.43 12.85
N ARG A 116 -1.17 19.51 12.44
CA ARG A 116 -1.85 20.77 12.22
C ARG A 116 -2.74 20.47 11.03
N VAL A 117 -3.99 20.12 11.27
CA VAL A 117 -4.99 20.07 10.21
C VAL A 117 -5.01 21.50 9.69
N SER A 118 -4.47 21.72 8.49
CA SER A 118 -4.63 23.02 7.84
C SER A 118 -6.13 23.31 7.72
N LYS A 119 -6.55 24.57 7.66
CA LYS A 119 -7.98 24.89 7.52
C LYS A 119 -8.50 24.07 6.34
N ALA A 120 -9.42 23.14 6.59
CA ALA A 120 -9.86 22.23 5.55
C ALA A 120 -10.63 23.04 4.51
N VAL A 121 -10.09 23.17 3.30
CA VAL A 121 -10.69 23.96 2.22
C VAL A 121 -11.09 23.02 1.09
N MET A 122 -12.40 22.82 0.96
CA MET A 122 -12.99 22.12 -0.18
C MET A 122 -13.19 23.13 -1.34
N PRO A 123 -12.67 22.85 -2.55
CA PRO A 123 -12.89 23.68 -3.73
C PRO A 123 -14.38 23.84 -4.06
N GLU A 124 -14.78 25.02 -4.55
CA GLU A 124 -16.19 25.33 -4.81
C GLU A 124 -16.79 24.44 -5.91
N GLU A 125 -16.01 24.10 -6.93
CA GLU A 125 -16.42 23.20 -7.99
C GLU A 125 -16.73 21.79 -7.47
N LEU A 126 -15.96 21.32 -6.49
CA LEU A 126 -16.21 20.03 -5.83
C LEU A 126 -17.48 20.09 -4.99
N LYS A 127 -17.71 21.19 -4.25
CA LYS A 127 -18.96 21.36 -3.49
C LYS A 127 -20.17 21.30 -4.42
N LYS A 128 -20.14 22.11 -5.49
CA LYS A 128 -21.20 22.11 -6.49
C LYS A 128 -21.43 20.71 -7.06
N LYS A 129 -20.35 19.96 -7.36
CA LYS A 129 -20.45 18.59 -7.86
C LYS A 129 -21.14 17.64 -6.87
N ILE A 130 -20.84 17.76 -5.57
CA ILE A 130 -21.46 16.95 -4.51
C ILE A 130 -22.94 17.33 -4.33
N GLU A 131 -23.27 18.62 -4.42
CA GLU A 131 -24.66 19.11 -4.36
C GLU A 131 -25.48 18.66 -5.58
N GLU A 132 -24.89 18.65 -6.78
CA GLU A 132 -25.48 18.08 -8.00
C GLU A 132 -25.76 16.58 -7.87
N LEU A 133 -25.02 15.87 -7.02
CA LEU A 133 -25.30 14.47 -6.66
C LEU A 133 -26.41 14.32 -5.61
N GLY A 134 -26.99 15.43 -5.13
CA GLY A 134 -28.07 15.46 -4.13
C GLY A 134 -27.59 15.40 -2.68
N VAL A 135 -26.30 15.62 -2.43
CA VAL A 135 -25.71 15.53 -1.08
C VAL A 135 -25.40 16.93 -0.54
N SER A 136 -25.93 17.25 0.65
CA SER A 136 -25.58 18.51 1.33
C SER A 136 -24.13 18.48 1.80
N ILE A 137 -23.39 19.57 1.57
CA ILE A 137 -21.99 19.73 2.02
C ILE A 137 -21.81 19.55 3.53
N SER A 138 -22.85 19.83 4.32
CA SER A 138 -22.86 19.61 5.77
C SER A 138 -22.70 18.13 6.17
N LYS A 139 -23.02 17.19 5.27
CA LYS A 139 -22.88 15.73 5.48
C LYS A 139 -21.53 15.18 4.99
N VAL A 140 -20.63 16.04 4.53
CA VAL A 140 -19.33 15.64 4.01
C VAL A 140 -18.29 15.81 5.11
N SER A 141 -17.56 14.75 5.43
CA SER A 141 -16.62 14.74 6.55
C SER A 141 -15.19 14.44 6.08
N LEU A 142 -14.22 15.10 6.71
CA LEU A 142 -12.80 14.88 6.40
C LEU A 142 -12.36 13.52 6.95
N VAL A 143 -11.76 12.70 6.10
CA VAL A 143 -11.14 11.42 6.49
C VAL A 143 -9.72 11.66 6.96
N ILE A 144 -8.89 12.28 6.11
CA ILE A 144 -7.47 12.52 6.40
C ILE A 144 -6.95 13.70 5.58
N GLU A 145 -6.04 14.47 6.17
CA GLU A 145 -5.13 15.35 5.46
C GLU A 145 -3.71 14.80 5.59
N LYS A 146 -3.03 14.55 4.47
CA LYS A 146 -1.66 14.05 4.48
C LYS A 146 -0.85 14.50 3.30
N GLN A 147 0.46 14.45 3.48
CA GLN A 147 1.42 14.54 2.40
C GLN A 147 1.48 13.20 1.66
N LEU A 148 1.57 13.25 0.32
CA LEU A 148 1.81 12.07 -0.50
C LEU A 148 3.28 11.65 -0.41
N TYR A 149 3.51 10.40 -0.03
CA TYR A 149 4.85 9.81 0.04
C TYR A 149 5.19 9.02 -1.24
N LYS A 150 6.47 8.75 -1.45
CA LYS A 150 6.94 7.91 -2.57
C LYS A 150 6.22 6.57 -2.65
N THR A 151 5.91 5.96 -1.51
CA THR A 151 5.18 4.68 -1.44
C THR A 151 3.74 4.79 -1.89
N ASP A 152 3.12 5.98 -1.76
CA ASP A 152 1.76 6.20 -2.23
C ASP A 152 1.70 6.28 -3.76
N LEU A 153 2.78 6.72 -4.41
CA LEU A 153 2.83 6.96 -5.86
C LEU A 153 3.72 5.95 -6.59
N SER A 154 4.06 4.85 -5.92
CA SER A 154 4.97 3.84 -6.44
C SER A 154 4.20 2.83 -7.28
N GLU A 155 4.65 2.61 -8.52
CA GLU A 155 4.16 1.55 -9.42
C GLU A 155 4.23 0.15 -8.83
N THR A 156 5.11 -0.07 -7.85
CA THR A 156 5.23 -1.36 -7.17
C THR A 156 4.14 -1.55 -6.12
N HIS A 157 3.71 -0.47 -5.46
CA HIS A 157 2.76 -0.53 -4.36
C HIS A 157 1.32 -0.22 -4.80
N MET A 158 1.15 0.64 -5.80
CA MET A 158 -0.12 1.02 -6.44
C MET A 158 -1.24 1.34 -5.46
N ARG A 159 -0.93 2.10 -4.40
CA ARG A 159 -1.86 2.30 -3.29
C ARG A 159 -1.76 3.66 -2.64
N LEU A 160 -2.89 4.22 -2.17
CA LEU A 160 -2.87 5.31 -1.20
C LEU A 160 -3.04 4.75 0.21
N SER A 161 -2.13 5.12 1.10
CA SER A 161 -2.19 4.73 2.50
C SER A 161 -2.91 5.75 3.39
N ILE A 162 -3.81 5.27 4.23
CA ILE A 162 -4.60 6.04 5.20
C ILE A 162 -4.43 5.39 6.57
N PRO A 163 -3.43 5.82 7.38
CA PRO A 163 -3.21 5.26 8.71
C PRO A 163 -4.45 5.44 9.59
N VAL A 164 -4.94 4.37 10.22
CA VAL A 164 -6.19 4.40 11.02
C VAL A 164 -6.11 5.44 12.15
N ASN A 165 -4.93 5.59 12.74
CA ASN A 165 -4.67 6.56 13.81
C ASN A 165 -4.52 8.02 13.33
N GLN A 166 -4.68 8.29 12.04
CA GLN A 166 -4.72 9.62 11.44
C GLN A 166 -6.08 9.94 10.83
N VAL A 167 -7.05 9.03 10.90
CA VAL A 167 -8.42 9.30 10.49
C VAL A 167 -9.03 10.31 11.44
N VAL A 168 -9.56 11.42 10.91
CA VAL A 168 -10.09 12.54 11.69
C VAL A 168 -11.44 12.18 12.30
N ASN A 169 -12.39 11.73 11.48
CA ASN A 169 -13.74 11.35 11.90
C ASN A 169 -13.94 9.83 11.81
N TYR A 170 -13.26 9.08 12.69
CA TYR A 170 -13.18 7.61 12.62
C TYR A 170 -14.54 6.90 12.68
N ASP A 171 -15.47 7.41 13.49
CA ASP A 171 -16.80 6.80 13.66
C ASP A 171 -17.75 7.13 12.51
N GLU A 172 -17.55 8.26 11.82
CA GLU A 172 -18.35 8.67 10.68
C GLU A 172 -17.88 8.03 9.37
N PHE A 173 -16.58 7.72 9.25
CA PHE A 173 -16.01 7.25 7.98
C PHE A 173 -16.57 5.89 7.54
N LEU A 174 -16.72 4.94 8.46
CA LEU A 174 -17.21 3.58 8.15
C LEU A 174 -18.22 3.14 9.19
N ASN A 175 -19.32 2.55 8.72
CA ASN A 175 -20.31 1.95 9.61
C ASN A 175 -19.82 0.60 10.18
N ALA A 176 -20.55 0.05 11.15
CA ALA A 176 -20.16 -1.19 11.82
C ALA A 176 -20.09 -2.40 10.87
N GLN A 177 -21.00 -2.48 9.89
CA GLN A 177 -21.00 -3.54 8.89
C GLN A 177 -19.75 -3.46 8.01
N GLU A 178 -19.43 -2.29 7.49
CA GLU A 178 -18.25 -2.05 6.66
C GLU A 178 -16.95 -2.32 7.41
N LYS A 179 -16.86 -1.88 8.68
CA LYS A 179 -15.74 -2.24 9.56
C LYS A 179 -15.61 -3.75 9.69
N GLY A 180 -16.71 -4.46 9.93
CA GLY A 180 -16.74 -5.93 9.99
C GLY A 180 -16.31 -6.60 8.69
N ILE A 181 -16.75 -6.09 7.53
CA ILE A 181 -16.31 -6.58 6.21
C ILE A 181 -14.80 -6.41 6.07
N LEU A 182 -14.25 -5.23 6.38
CA LEU A 182 -12.82 -4.96 6.25
C LEU A 182 -11.94 -5.73 7.26
N ASP A 183 -12.51 -6.15 8.39
CA ASP A 183 -11.84 -7.00 9.38
C ASP A 183 -11.94 -8.50 9.05
N SER A 184 -12.79 -8.87 8.09
CA SER A 184 -12.97 -10.24 7.62
C SER A 184 -12.04 -10.61 6.46
N ARG A 185 -12.02 -11.90 6.13
CA ARG A 185 -11.38 -12.43 4.93
C ARG A 185 -12.41 -13.23 4.13
N ASP A 186 -12.24 -13.27 2.82
CA ASP A 186 -13.10 -14.09 1.95
C ASP A 186 -12.86 -15.60 2.20
N SER A 187 -13.70 -16.45 1.61
CA SER A 187 -13.59 -17.91 1.72
C SER A 187 -12.26 -18.47 1.18
N CYS A 188 -11.55 -17.71 0.36
CA CYS A 188 -10.23 -18.03 -0.18
C CYS A 188 -9.09 -17.39 0.64
N ASN A 189 -9.39 -16.89 1.86
CA ASN A 189 -8.47 -16.21 2.75
C ASN A 189 -7.84 -14.93 2.17
N ARG A 190 -8.47 -14.30 1.18
CA ARG A 190 -8.07 -13.00 0.65
C ARG A 190 -8.60 -11.89 1.53
N ILE A 191 -7.91 -10.75 1.50
CA ILE A 191 -8.33 -9.57 2.25
C ILE A 191 -9.60 -9.02 1.59
N SER A 192 -10.63 -8.80 2.39
CA SER A 192 -11.88 -8.21 1.93
C SER A 192 -11.68 -6.75 1.51
N THR A 193 -12.50 -6.31 0.56
CA THR A 193 -12.48 -4.95 0.02
C THR A 193 -13.89 -4.40 -0.08
N ILE A 194 -14.05 -3.09 0.12
CA ILE A 194 -15.29 -2.37 -0.12
C ILE A 194 -15.07 -1.41 -1.27
N LYS A 195 -16.01 -1.37 -2.22
CA LYS A 195 -15.96 -0.47 -3.36
C LYS A 195 -16.56 0.88 -2.97
N PHE A 196 -15.84 1.95 -3.32
CA PHE A 196 -16.26 3.33 -3.15
C PHE A 196 -16.33 3.99 -4.52
N ASN A 197 -17.22 4.97 -4.66
CA ASN A 197 -17.10 5.96 -5.72
C ASN A 197 -16.07 7.03 -5.28
N LEU A 198 -15.30 7.56 -6.22
CA LEU A 198 -14.30 8.59 -5.95
C LEU A 198 -14.51 9.75 -6.92
N ILE A 199 -14.75 10.95 -6.39
CA ILE A 199 -14.58 12.21 -7.13
C ILE A 199 -13.10 12.60 -7.05
N GLU A 200 -12.46 12.65 -8.21
CA GLU A 200 -11.05 12.99 -8.36
C GLU A 200 -10.82 14.51 -8.31
N PRO A 201 -9.57 14.98 -8.16
CA PRO A 201 -9.25 16.40 -8.27
C PRO A 201 -9.71 17.04 -9.59
N SER A 202 -9.72 16.27 -10.68
CA SER A 202 -10.23 16.65 -12.00
C SER A 202 -11.77 16.68 -12.11
N LEU A 203 -12.48 16.36 -11.03
CA LEU A 203 -13.93 16.15 -10.96
C LEU A 203 -14.46 14.95 -11.77
N GLU A 204 -13.57 14.15 -12.36
CA GLU A 204 -13.92 12.84 -12.89
C GLU A 204 -14.35 11.91 -11.75
N ILE A 205 -15.28 11.01 -12.06
CA ILE A 205 -15.76 9.99 -11.12
C ILE A 205 -15.21 8.65 -11.56
N CYS A 206 -14.54 7.96 -10.65
CA CYS A 206 -14.14 6.57 -10.83
C CYS A 206 -14.58 5.71 -9.64
N ASN A 207 -14.26 4.42 -9.71
CA ASN A 207 -14.41 3.53 -8.58
C ASN A 207 -13.05 3.30 -7.94
N ILE A 208 -13.03 3.03 -6.64
CA ILE A 208 -11.81 2.67 -5.94
C ILE A 208 -12.11 1.68 -4.82
N ASN A 209 -11.18 0.78 -4.53
CA ASN A 209 -11.38 -0.23 -3.51
C ASN A 209 -10.65 0.14 -2.22
N LEU A 210 -11.39 0.19 -1.11
CA LEU A 210 -10.84 0.33 0.23
C LEU A 210 -10.61 -1.06 0.83
N THR A 211 -9.45 -1.25 1.45
CA THR A 211 -9.13 -2.43 2.24
C THR A 211 -8.43 -2.05 3.54
N LYS A 212 -8.39 -2.95 4.53
CA LYS A 212 -7.73 -2.71 5.82
C LYS A 212 -6.62 -3.73 6.02
N TRP A 213 -5.40 -3.26 6.25
CA TRP A 213 -4.23 -4.12 6.47
C TRP A 213 -3.72 -3.99 7.91
N PRO A 214 -3.34 -5.11 8.55
CA PRO A 214 -2.67 -5.07 9.84
C PRO A 214 -1.25 -4.51 9.69
N MET A 215 -0.84 -3.71 10.66
CA MET A 215 0.53 -3.26 10.89
C MET A 215 1.02 -3.84 12.23
N LYS A 216 2.33 -3.72 12.52
CA LYS A 216 2.92 -4.28 13.76
C LYS A 216 2.18 -3.88 15.05
N SER A 217 1.64 -2.67 15.11
CA SER A 217 0.98 -2.12 16.30
C SER A 217 -0.28 -1.31 16.01
N SER A 218 -0.80 -1.40 14.78
CA SER A 218 -1.95 -0.60 14.33
C SER A 218 -2.57 -1.22 13.08
N TYR A 219 -3.47 -0.48 12.43
CA TYR A 219 -4.00 -0.83 11.12
C TYR A 219 -3.81 0.33 10.16
N ILE A 220 -3.91 0.02 8.87
CA ILE A 220 -3.92 1.01 7.80
C ILE A 220 -5.08 0.70 6.86
N TYR A 221 -5.82 1.73 6.46
CA TYR A 221 -6.69 1.63 5.30
C TYR A 221 -5.90 1.90 4.04
N VAL A 222 -6.25 1.23 2.96
CA VAL A 222 -5.53 1.30 1.69
C VAL A 222 -6.53 1.42 0.55
N LEU A 223 -6.35 2.43 -0.30
CA LEU A 223 -7.07 2.55 -1.58
C LEU A 223 -6.28 1.81 -2.66
N LEU A 224 -6.94 0.93 -3.41
CA LEU A 224 -6.37 0.00 -4.40
C LEU A 224 -7.07 0.07 -5.77
N ASN A 225 -6.53 -0.72 -6.72
CA ASN A 225 -6.96 -0.98 -8.10
C ASN A 225 -6.79 0.21 -9.04
N ASP A 226 -7.42 1.34 -8.75
CA ASP A 226 -7.45 2.49 -9.68
C ASP A 226 -6.59 3.67 -9.21
N TRP A 227 -6.02 3.57 -8.01
CA TRP A 227 -5.20 4.63 -7.44
C TRP A 227 -4.05 5.08 -8.34
N MET A 228 -3.38 4.14 -9.02
CA MET A 228 -2.29 4.45 -9.96
C MET A 228 -2.77 5.40 -11.06
N SER A 229 -3.86 5.01 -11.72
CA SER A 229 -4.50 5.79 -12.79
C SER A 229 -4.96 7.15 -12.27
N VAL A 230 -5.63 7.19 -11.12
CA VAL A 230 -6.08 8.44 -10.46
C VAL A 230 -4.91 9.40 -10.29
N HIS A 231 -3.82 8.97 -9.65
CA HIS A 231 -2.75 9.90 -9.34
C HIS A 231 -1.99 10.38 -10.59
N GLN A 232 -1.88 9.55 -11.64
CA GLN A 232 -1.25 9.92 -12.92
C GLN A 232 -2.10 10.96 -13.67
N ARG A 233 -3.40 10.68 -13.84
CA ARG A 233 -4.37 11.54 -14.53
C ARG A 233 -4.49 12.92 -13.88
N ASN A 234 -4.39 12.97 -12.55
CA ASN A 234 -4.46 14.21 -11.77
C ASN A 234 -3.09 14.85 -11.49
N GLY A 235 -2.00 14.33 -12.07
CA GLY A 235 -0.67 14.90 -11.93
C GLY A 235 -0.15 14.97 -10.48
N LEU A 236 -0.56 14.05 -9.62
CA LEU A 236 -0.18 14.02 -8.21
C LEU A 236 1.29 13.65 -8.06
N LYS A 237 2.01 14.40 -7.23
CA LYS A 237 3.45 14.27 -7.01
C LYS A 237 3.78 14.07 -5.54
N VAL A 238 4.94 13.47 -5.30
CA VAL A 238 5.50 13.33 -3.95
C VAL A 238 5.58 14.71 -3.32
N ASN A 239 5.29 14.77 -2.03
CA ASN A 239 5.26 15.98 -1.22
C ASN A 239 4.06 16.92 -1.42
N MET A 240 3.14 16.64 -2.35
CA MET A 240 1.87 17.35 -2.41
C MET A 240 1.00 17.01 -1.19
N MET A 241 0.30 18.01 -0.68
CA MET A 241 -0.70 17.83 0.38
C MET A 241 -2.04 17.50 -0.25
N VAL A 242 -2.69 16.47 0.27
CA VAL A 242 -4.04 16.07 -0.15
C VAL A 242 -4.96 15.91 1.04
N GLN A 243 -6.24 16.17 0.80
CA GLN A 243 -7.34 15.83 1.70
C GLN A 243 -8.22 14.78 1.05
N LEU A 244 -8.61 13.79 1.84
CA LEU A 244 -9.62 12.81 1.45
C LEU A 244 -10.87 13.05 2.28
N TRP A 245 -11.99 13.19 1.61
CA TRP A 245 -13.30 13.44 2.19
C TRP A 245 -14.21 12.24 1.97
N PHE A 246 -15.18 12.06 2.86
CA PHE A 246 -16.16 10.99 2.81
C PHE A 246 -17.57 11.56 2.91
N PHE A 247 -18.50 10.92 2.19
CA PHE A 247 -19.93 11.17 2.30
C PHE A 247 -20.71 9.96 1.80
N ARG A 248 -22.03 9.97 2.00
CA ARG A 248 -22.94 8.98 1.41
C ARG A 248 -23.93 9.63 0.47
N LYS A 249 -24.24 8.91 -0.61
CA LYS A 249 -25.37 9.17 -1.49
C LYS A 249 -26.26 7.93 -1.46
N ASP A 250 -27.47 8.04 -0.93
CA ASP A 250 -28.45 6.94 -0.88
C ASP A 250 -27.84 5.63 -0.30
N GLU A 251 -27.11 5.73 0.81
CA GLU A 251 -26.32 4.67 1.48
C GLU A 251 -25.00 4.26 0.80
N ASP A 252 -24.81 4.54 -0.49
CA ASP A 252 -23.56 4.22 -1.17
C ASP A 252 -22.41 5.08 -0.61
N PRO A 253 -21.22 4.50 -0.35
CA PRO A 253 -20.08 5.24 0.18
C PRO A 253 -19.31 5.94 -0.94
N TRP A 254 -19.03 7.23 -0.73
CA TRP A 254 -18.30 8.09 -1.66
C TRP A 254 -17.08 8.72 -1.00
N LEU A 255 -16.05 8.92 -1.81
CA LEU A 255 -14.86 9.68 -1.47
C LEU A 255 -14.74 10.89 -2.40
N ALA A 256 -14.09 11.93 -1.91
CA ALA A 256 -13.59 13.02 -2.75
C ALA A 256 -12.14 13.34 -2.39
N LEU A 257 -11.28 13.44 -3.40
CA LEU A 257 -9.87 13.76 -3.24
C LEU A 257 -9.60 15.20 -3.64
N VAL A 258 -8.97 15.95 -2.74
CA VAL A 258 -8.63 17.37 -2.93
C VAL A 258 -7.12 17.55 -2.81
N VAL A 259 -6.54 18.30 -3.74
CA VAL A 259 -5.16 18.79 -3.61
C VAL A 259 -5.18 20.10 -2.82
N VAL A 260 -4.38 20.19 -1.77
CA VAL A 260 -4.25 21.41 -0.95
C VAL A 260 -3.07 22.24 -1.49
N PRO A 261 -3.31 23.49 -1.96
CA PRO A 261 -2.25 24.37 -2.40
C PRO A 261 -1.25 24.68 -1.27
N ARG A 262 0.04 24.75 -1.61
CA ARG A 262 1.11 25.05 -0.63
C ARG A 262 1.02 26.48 -0.05
N ASP A 263 0.33 27.37 -0.75
CA ASP A 263 0.35 28.82 -0.47
C ASP A 263 -0.69 29.26 0.58
N GLN A 264 -1.43 28.33 1.19
CA GLN A 264 -2.26 28.65 2.36
C GLN A 264 -1.46 28.77 3.66
N CYS A 265 -0.13 28.76 3.58
CA CYS A 265 0.75 29.12 4.68
C CYS A 265 1.10 30.62 4.62
N CYS A 266 0.43 31.40 5.47
CA CYS A 266 0.81 32.74 5.94
C CYS A 266 0.53 33.94 5.01
N THR A 267 -0.69 34.50 5.06
CA THR A 267 -0.92 35.94 4.83
C THR A 267 -0.74 36.79 6.10
N SER A 268 -0.32 36.20 7.23
CA SER A 268 -0.20 36.89 8.52
C SER A 268 1.24 37.02 9.03
N CYS A 269 2.26 36.93 8.18
CA CYS A 269 3.67 37.05 8.59
C CYS A 269 4.48 38.08 7.79
N CYS A 270 3.81 38.92 6.99
CA CYS A 270 4.41 40.13 6.42
C CYS A 270 3.71 41.33 7.06
N GLY A 271 4.27 41.80 8.17
CA GLY A 271 3.90 43.01 8.90
C GLY A 271 5.04 43.38 9.82
#